data_AF-A0A3A0BCQ5-F1
#
_entry.id   AF-A0A3A0BCQ5-F1
#
_cell.length_a   1.000
_cell.length_b   1.000
_cell.length_c   1.000
_cell.angle_alpha   90.00
_cell.angle_beta   90.00
_cell.angle_gamma   90.00
#
_symmetry.space_group_name_H-M   'P 1'
#
loop_
_entity.id
_entity.type
_entity.pdbx_description
1 polymer ?
#
loop_
_entity_poly.entity_id
_entity_poly.type
_entity_poly.pdbx_seq_one_letter_code
_entity_poly.pdbx_strand_id
1 'polypeptide(L)' 'VEMVMPGDNVNMKVELIAPVALETGSRFAIREGGRTVGAGVITQILK' A
#
# COMPACT_ATOMS: atom_id res chain seq x y z
N VAL A 1 10.30 -13.37 -4.24
CA VAL A 1 11.04 -12.50 -3.31
C VAL A 1 10.36 -12.67 -1.96
N GLU A 2 11.08 -13.08 -0.92
CA GLU A 2 10.46 -13.28 0.41
C GLU A 2 10.35 -11.98 1.21
N MET A 3 11.22 -11.01 0.93
CA MET A 3 11.35 -9.75 1.67
C MET A 3 11.46 -8.58 0.69
N VAL A 4 11.02 -7.40 1.13
CA VAL A 4 11.19 -6.11 0.42
C VAL A 4 12.20 -5.28 1.19
N MET A 5 13.23 -4.78 0.51
CA MET A 5 14.27 -3.98 1.14
C MET A 5 13.95 -2.48 1.05
N PRO A 6 14.50 -1.64 1.95
CA PRO A 6 14.35 -0.19 1.83
C PRO A 6 14.86 0.32 0.48
N GLY A 7 14.02 1.07 -0.24
CA GLY A 7 14.32 1.60 -1.58
C GLY A 7 13.75 0.78 -2.73
N ASP A 8 13.23 -0.41 -2.46
CA ASP A 8 12.58 -1.24 -3.49
C ASP A 8 11.18 -0.72 -3.83
N ASN A 9 10.83 -0.80 -5.11
CA ASN A 9 9.47 -0.60 -5.59
C ASN A 9 8.87 -1.96 -5.96
N VAL A 10 7.71 -2.28 -5.38
CA VAL A 10 7.02 -3.55 -5.63
C VAL A 10 5.52 -3.34 -5.82
N ASN A 11 4.91 -4.20 -6.65
CA ASN A 11 3.45 -4.33 -6.70
C ASN A 11 3.02 -5.29 -5.59
N MET A 12 1.97 -4.94 -4.85
CA MET A 12 1.41 -5.77 -3.78
C MET A 12 -0.11 -5.80 -3.81
N LYS A 13 -0.68 -6.91 -3.34
CA LYS A 13 -2.11 -6.99 -3.02
C LYS A 13 -2.27 -6.66 -1.54
N VAL A 14 -3.25 -5.83 -1.24
CA VAL A 14 -3.53 -5.36 0.12
C VAL A 14 -4.98 -5.69 0.46
N GLU A 15 -5.19 -6.25 1.65
CA GLU A 15 -6.52 -6.48 2.22
C GLU A 15 -6.76 -5.44 3.31
N LEU A 16 -7.95 -4.84 3.31
CA LEU A 16 -8.31 -3.83 4.30
C LEU A 16 -9.01 -4.48 5.49
N ILE A 17 -8.69 -4.04 6.70
CA ILE A 17 -9.36 -4.48 7.93
C ILE A 17 -10.81 -4.01 8.04
N ALA A 18 -11.17 -2.95 7.30
CA ALA A 18 -12.50 -2.37 7.27
C ALA A 18 -12.78 -1.79 5.87
N PRO A 19 -14.05 -1.67 5.47
CA PRO A 19 -14.41 -1.05 4.19
C PRO A 19 -13.99 0.42 4.16
N VAL A 20 -13.27 0.81 3.10
CA VAL A 20 -12.88 2.19 2.84
C VAL A 20 -13.22 2.50 1.38
N ALA A 21 -13.72 3.71 1.13
CA ALA A 21 -13.92 4.19 -0.22
C ALA A 21 -12.55 4.42 -0.89
N LEU A 22 -12.30 3.73 -2.00
CA LEU A 22 -11.03 3.78 -2.74
C LEU A 22 -11.27 4.19 -4.19
N GLU A 23 -10.24 4.81 -4.79
CA GLU A 23 -10.20 5.13 -6.21
C GLU A 23 -8.83 4.77 -6.79
N THR A 24 -8.81 4.19 -7.99
CA THR A 24 -7.55 3.95 -8.73
C THR A 24 -6.81 5.27 -8.95
N GLY A 25 -5.50 5.28 -8.71
CA GLY A 25 -4.68 6.49 -8.76
C GLY A 25 -4.62 7.25 -7.43
N SER A 26 -5.47 6.91 -6.45
CA SER A 26 -5.34 7.45 -5.09
C SER A 26 -4.00 7.05 -4.48
N ARG A 27 -3.40 7.98 -3.73
CA ARG A 27 -2.15 7.76 -3.00
C ARG A 27 -2.41 7.36 -1.57
N PHE A 28 -1.55 6.51 -1.03
CA PHE A 28 -1.59 6.11 0.38
C PHE A 28 -0.20 6.08 0.99
N ALA A 29 -0.14 6.12 2.32
CA ALA A 29 1.08 5.98 3.11
C ALA A 29 0.99 4.73 3.98
N ILE A 30 2.09 3.97 4.08
CA ILE A 30 2.23 2.85 5.01
C ILE A 30 2.88 3.40 6.27
N ARG A 31 2.23 3.20 7.42
CA ARG A 31 2.69 3.74 8.69
C ARG A 31 2.90 2.64 9.73
N GLU A 32 4.04 2.72 10.41
CA GLU A 32 4.40 1.82 11.50
C GLU A 32 5.01 2.64 12.64
N GLY A 33 4.55 2.41 13.88
CA GLY A 33 5.05 3.15 15.05
C GLY A 33 4.95 4.67 14.93
N GLY A 34 3.95 5.18 14.20
CA GLY A 34 3.75 6.62 13.96
C GLY A 34 4.62 7.21 12.83
N ARG A 35 5.54 6.45 12.23
CA ARG A 35 6.40 6.90 11.12
C ARG A 35 5.87 6.39 9.78
N THR A 36 6.12 7.14 8.72
CA THR A 36 5.86 6.67 7.34
C THR A 36 7.04 5.82 6.89
N VAL A 37 6.76 4.56 6.55
CA VAL A 37 7.79 3.58 6.11
C VAL A 37 7.69 3.27 4.61
N GLY A 38 6.59 3.68 3.97
CA GLY A 38 6.39 3.52 2.54
C GLY A 38 5.26 4.41 2.03
N ALA A 39 5.20 4.58 0.71
CA ALA A 39 4.11 5.26 0.03
C ALA A 39 3.75 4.51 -1.24
N GLY A 40 2.49 4.57 -1.64
CA GLY A 40 2.00 3.85 -2.80
C GLY A 40 0.87 4.57 -3.52
N VAL A 41 0.56 4.02 -4.69
CA VAL A 41 -0.58 4.42 -5.51
C VAL A 41 -1.43 3.18 -5.78
N ILE A 42 -2.75 3.33 -5.69
CA ILE A 42 -3.68 2.23 -5.98
C ILE A 42 -3.72 2.02 -7.49
N THR A 43 -3.28 0.86 -7.96
CA THR A 43 -3.27 0.51 -9.39
C THR A 43 -4.56 -0.21 -9.82
N GLN A 44 -5.18 -0.97 -8.91
CA GLN A 44 -6.41 -1.72 -9.17
C GLN A 44 -7.15 -2.00 -7.87
N ILE A 45 -8.49 -1.97 -7.91
CA ILE A 45 -9.37 -2.42 -6.82
C ILE A 45 -9.80 -3.85 -7.11
N LEU A 46 -9.52 -4.77 -6.20
CA LEU A 46 -9.90 -6.18 -6.26
C LEU A 46 -11.22 -6.38 -5.50
N LYS A 47 -12.12 -7.22 -6.03
CA LYS A 47 -13.40 -7.58 -5.42
C LYS A 47 -13.30 -8.92 -4.72
#